data_AF-K2RQ17-F1
#
_entry.id   AF-K2RQ17-F1
#
_cell.length_a   1.000
_cell.length_b   1.000
_cell.length_c   1.000
_cell.angle_alpha   90.00
_cell.angle_beta   90.00
_cell.angle_gamma   90.00
#
_symmetry.space_group_name_H-M   'P 1'
#
loop_
_entity.id
_entity.type
_entity.pdbx_description
1 polymer ?
#
loop_
_entity_poly.entity_id
_entity_poly.type
_entity_poly.pdbx_seq_one_letter_code
_entity_poly.pdbx_strand_id
1 'polypeptide(L)'
;MFFSIVHQPSFELRLKQFFDAPESSPADPGWYALRHTVYACGKRKLLKDASVADFKETHSSAFPYFANALARHTEMIYYKSSMTAVQALAAMVGREVDKFCGRSLSAYCSCAEPNQAHYAQAIGAPTIEYALQSNAMRLAQSKALHRKVPHSAGLSQFEIQQRSLLFWSMYVHEKHIAHWSGRPSVRRF
;
A
#
# COMPACT_ATOMS: atom_id res chain seq x y z
N MET A 1 -12.17 0.69 12.21
CA MET A 1 -12.28 -0.54 11.40
C MET A 1 -11.48 -0.32 10.13
N PHE A 2 -10.18 -0.64 10.11
CA PHE A 2 -9.32 -0.37 8.95
C PHE A 2 -8.63 -1.67 8.53
N PHE A 3 -8.80 -1.99 7.25
CA PHE A 3 -8.56 -3.29 6.64
C PHE A 3 -7.15 -3.39 6.08
N SER A 4 -6.53 -4.55 6.21
CA SER A 4 -5.20 -4.82 5.67
C SER A 4 -5.20 -4.75 4.15
N ILE A 5 -4.48 -3.78 3.57
CA ILE A 5 -4.25 -3.64 2.12
C ILE A 5 -3.63 -4.93 1.53
N VAL A 6 -2.84 -5.62 2.36
CA VAL A 6 -2.14 -6.86 2.03
C VAL A 6 -2.53 -7.93 3.05
N HIS A 7 -2.94 -9.10 2.59
CA HIS A 7 -3.14 -10.26 3.46
C HIS A 7 -1.77 -10.82 3.90
N GLN A 8 -1.45 -10.67 5.18
CA GLN A 8 -0.13 -11.00 5.74
C GLN A 8 0.31 -12.45 5.48
N PRO A 9 -0.48 -13.50 5.80
CA PRO A 9 -0.04 -14.88 5.58
C PRO A 9 0.30 -15.20 4.13
N SER A 10 -0.50 -14.70 3.18
CA SER A 10 -0.25 -14.91 1.76
C SER A 10 0.99 -14.17 1.27
N PHE A 11 1.24 -12.98 1.80
CA PHE A 11 2.46 -12.23 1.48
C PHE A 11 3.70 -12.93 2.02
N GLU A 12 3.69 -13.35 3.29
CA GLU A 12 4.82 -14.03 3.92
C GLU A 12 5.15 -15.34 3.22
N LEU A 13 4.13 -16.12 2.83
CA LEU A 13 4.31 -17.33 2.04
C LEU A 13 5.02 -17.04 0.71
N ARG A 14 4.53 -16.04 -0.04
CA ARG A 14 5.12 -15.64 -1.33
C ARG A 14 6.53 -15.05 -1.15
N LEU A 15 6.77 -14.35 -0.03
CA LEU A 15 8.07 -13.82 0.32
C LEU A 15 9.07 -14.93 0.63
N LYS A 16 8.66 -15.96 1.39
CA LYS A 16 9.47 -17.14 1.67
C LYS A 16 9.83 -17.88 0.38
N GLN A 17 8.86 -18.14 -0.48
CA GLN A 17 9.10 -18.74 -1.80
C GLN A 17 10.08 -17.94 -2.65
N PHE A 18 10.00 -16.61 -2.59
CA PHE A 18 10.95 -15.73 -3.29
C PHE A 18 12.40 -15.90 -2.77
N PHE A 19 12.59 -16.01 -1.45
CA PHE A 19 13.91 -16.22 -0.87
C PHE A 19 14.45 -17.64 -1.10
N ASP A 20 13.56 -18.64 -1.15
CA ASP A 20 13.95 -20.03 -1.40
C ASP A 20 14.35 -20.26 -2.87
N ALA A 21 13.69 -19.60 -3.83
CA ALA A 21 13.94 -19.76 -5.26
C ALA A 21 13.74 -18.45 -6.06
N PRO A 22 14.69 -17.51 -6.02
CA PRO A 22 14.51 -16.17 -6.59
C PRO A 22 14.28 -16.16 -8.11
N GLU A 23 14.89 -17.08 -8.85
CA GLU A 23 14.75 -17.18 -10.31
C GLU A 23 13.39 -17.75 -10.76
N SER A 24 12.71 -18.46 -9.87
CA SER A 24 11.38 -19.02 -10.16
C SER A 24 10.25 -17.99 -10.07
N SER A 25 10.55 -16.81 -9.50
CA SER A 25 9.52 -15.79 -9.27
C SER A 25 9.23 -15.04 -10.57
N PRO A 26 7.99 -15.07 -11.09
CA PRO A 26 7.65 -14.32 -12.30
C PRO A 26 7.93 -12.83 -12.09
N ALA A 27 8.51 -12.18 -13.12
CA ALA A 27 8.80 -10.76 -13.16
C ALA A 27 7.50 -9.93 -13.08
N ASP A 28 6.96 -9.77 -11.88
CA ASP A 28 5.74 -9.04 -11.57
C ASP A 28 6.13 -7.69 -10.97
N PRO A 29 5.96 -6.57 -11.71
CA PRO A 29 6.32 -5.24 -11.22
C PRO A 29 5.52 -4.84 -9.98
N GLY A 30 4.27 -5.33 -9.86
CA GLY A 30 3.45 -5.14 -8.66
C GLY A 30 4.06 -5.83 -7.44
N TRP A 31 4.54 -7.06 -7.60
CA TRP A 31 5.22 -7.79 -6.51
C TRP A 31 6.54 -7.17 -6.12
N TYR A 32 7.33 -6.72 -7.10
CA TYR A 32 8.57 -5.99 -6.83
C TYR A 32 8.29 -4.73 -6.03
N ALA A 33 7.36 -3.88 -6.50
CA ALA A 33 7.01 -2.64 -5.82
C ALA A 33 6.44 -2.89 -4.41
N LEU A 34 5.52 -3.84 -4.27
CA LEU A 34 4.89 -4.16 -2.98
C LEU A 34 5.93 -4.58 -1.93
N ARG A 35 6.85 -5.48 -2.29
CA ARG A 35 7.92 -5.90 -1.36
C ARG A 35 8.81 -4.76 -0.95
N HIS A 36 9.22 -3.94 -1.91
CA HIS A 36 10.06 -2.77 -1.64
C HIS A 36 9.35 -1.76 -0.74
N THR A 37 8.05 -1.51 -0.94
CA THR A 37 7.25 -0.71 -0.01
C THR A 37 7.22 -1.31 1.40
N VAL A 38 7.04 -2.63 1.52
CA VAL A 38 7.07 -3.31 2.83
C VAL A 38 8.44 -3.21 3.50
N TYR A 39 9.54 -3.37 2.76
CA TYR A 39 10.90 -3.16 3.30
C TYR A 39 11.12 -1.73 3.76
N ALA A 40 10.65 -0.77 2.97
CA ALA A 40 10.71 0.64 3.29
C ALA A 40 9.97 0.94 4.61
N CYS A 41 8.78 0.37 4.82
CA CYS A 41 8.01 0.50 6.06
C CYS A 41 8.66 -0.23 7.24
N GLY A 42 9.13 -1.46 7.03
CA GLY A 42 9.81 -2.26 8.05
C GLY A 42 11.09 -1.60 8.56
N LYS A 43 11.89 -1.00 7.66
CA LYS A 43 13.11 -0.26 8.03
C LYS A 43 12.80 0.93 8.94
N ARG A 44 11.73 1.68 8.65
CA ARG A 44 11.29 2.80 9.50
C ARG A 44 10.84 2.33 10.88
N LYS A 45 10.05 1.26 10.94
CA LYS A 45 9.57 0.69 12.19
C LYS A 45 10.73 0.20 13.05
N LEU A 46 11.66 -0.55 12.46
CA LEU A 46 12.83 -1.08 13.16
C LEU A 46 13.68 0.05 13.79
N LEU A 47 13.91 1.14 13.06
CA LEU A 47 14.69 2.28 13.56
C LEU A 47 13.96 3.07 14.65
N LYS A 48 12.63 3.22 14.53
CA LYS A 48 11.79 3.82 15.57
C LYS A 48 11.77 2.97 16.84
N ASP A 49 11.56 1.66 16.71
CA ASP A 49 11.50 0.72 17.84
C ASP A 49 12.85 0.63 18.56
N ALA A 50 13.96 0.77 17.83
CA ALA A 50 15.29 0.82 18.42
C ALA A 50 15.58 2.16 19.14
N SER A 51 14.76 3.20 18.95
CA SER A 51 15.05 4.59 19.35
C SER A 51 16.44 5.08 18.88
N VAL A 52 17.00 4.44 17.86
CA VAL A 52 18.40 4.60 17.44
C VAL A 52 18.58 5.81 16.52
N ALA A 53 17.57 6.16 15.74
CA ALA A 53 17.76 7.06 14.59
C ALA A 53 16.81 8.26 14.60
N ASP A 54 17.39 9.43 14.28
CA ASP A 54 16.64 10.65 13.96
C ASP A 54 15.75 10.43 12.72
N PHE A 55 14.74 11.29 12.55
CA PHE A 55 13.84 11.27 11.39
C PHE A 55 14.61 11.32 10.07
N LYS A 56 15.67 12.14 9.99
CA LYS A 56 16.47 12.30 8.77
C LYS A 56 17.20 11.01 8.40
N GLU A 57 17.78 10.34 9.39
CA GLU A 57 18.48 9.06 9.20
C GLU A 57 17.50 7.93 8.85
N THR A 58 16.35 7.91 9.54
CA THR A 58 15.25 6.99 9.24
C THR A 58 14.73 7.19 7.81
N HIS A 59 14.60 8.44 7.36
CA HIS A 59 14.22 8.74 5.98
C HIS A 59 15.30 8.29 5.00
N SER A 60 16.55 8.70 5.21
CA SER A 60 17.67 8.42 4.29
C SER A 60 17.92 6.93 4.11
N SER A 61 17.77 6.12 5.15
CA SER A 61 18.01 4.68 5.10
C SER A 61 16.86 3.88 4.48
N ALA A 62 15.65 4.41 4.52
CA ALA A 62 14.44 3.70 4.15
C ALA A 62 13.88 4.16 2.78
N PHE A 63 14.14 5.42 2.39
CA PHE A 63 13.78 6.00 1.09
C PHE A 63 14.27 5.21 -0.13
N PRO A 64 15.47 4.61 -0.16
CA PRO A 64 15.92 3.83 -1.33
C PRO A 64 14.97 2.69 -1.69
N TYR A 65 14.39 2.02 -0.69
CA TYR A 65 13.38 0.98 -0.93
C TYR A 65 12.11 1.57 -1.53
N PHE A 66 11.64 2.71 -1.04
CA PHE A 66 10.48 3.39 -1.62
C PHE A 66 10.75 3.88 -3.05
N ALA A 67 11.93 4.44 -3.31
CA ALA A 67 12.34 4.87 -4.64
C ALA A 67 12.35 3.71 -5.64
N ASN A 68 12.84 2.53 -5.24
CA ASN A 68 12.76 1.31 -6.05
C ASN A 68 11.32 0.89 -6.35
N ALA A 69 10.40 1.03 -5.39
CA ALA A 69 8.97 0.77 -5.63
C ALA A 69 8.37 1.78 -6.62
N LEU A 70 8.69 3.07 -6.43
CA LEU A 70 8.22 4.16 -7.30
C LEU A 70 8.77 4.04 -8.73
N ALA A 71 9.96 3.50 -8.91
CA ALA A 71 10.54 3.26 -10.23
C ALA A 71 9.69 2.32 -11.10
N ARG A 72 8.89 1.43 -10.48
CA ARG A 72 7.95 0.53 -11.19
C ARG A 72 6.55 1.10 -11.35
N HIS A 73 6.29 2.32 -10.90
CA HIS A 73 4.98 2.96 -10.96
C HIS A 73 4.40 3.02 -12.38
N THR A 74 5.20 3.42 -13.37
CA THR A 74 4.77 3.49 -14.77
C THR A 74 4.46 2.11 -15.34
N GLU A 75 5.29 1.10 -15.05
CA GLU A 75 5.02 -0.29 -15.43
C GLU A 75 3.71 -0.80 -14.80
N MET A 76 3.45 -0.49 -13.53
CA MET A 76 2.21 -0.91 -12.84
C MET A 76 0.94 -0.29 -13.45
N ILE A 77 1.04 0.91 -14.03
CA ILE A 77 -0.10 1.64 -14.62
C ILE A 77 -0.30 1.29 -16.09
N TYR A 78 0.78 1.27 -16.86
CA TYR A 78 0.72 1.18 -18.32
C TYR A 78 1.01 -0.23 -18.86
N TYR A 79 1.63 -1.10 -18.06
CA TYR A 79 1.86 -2.50 -18.42
C TYR A 79 0.89 -3.42 -17.64
N LYS A 80 1.22 -4.71 -17.50
CA LYS A 80 0.37 -5.75 -16.90
C LYS A 80 -0.05 -5.41 -15.45
N SER A 81 -1.21 -4.79 -15.31
CA SER A 81 -1.80 -4.43 -14.03
C SER A 81 -2.37 -5.65 -13.27
N SER A 82 -1.62 -6.13 -12.28
CA SER A 82 -2.04 -7.22 -11.38
C SER A 82 -2.86 -6.69 -10.20
N MET A 83 -3.54 -7.57 -9.45
CA MET A 83 -4.11 -7.18 -8.14
C MET A 83 -3.00 -6.68 -7.21
N THR A 84 -1.81 -7.29 -7.30
CA THR A 84 -0.63 -6.89 -6.54
C THR A 84 -0.17 -5.47 -6.89
N ALA A 85 -0.33 -5.00 -8.13
CA ALA A 85 -0.07 -3.61 -8.49
C ALA A 85 -1.04 -2.63 -7.79
N VAL A 86 -2.33 -2.98 -7.68
CA VAL A 86 -3.30 -2.18 -6.90
C VAL A 86 -2.89 -2.13 -5.43
N GLN A 87 -2.50 -3.29 -4.86
CA GLN A 87 -2.05 -3.37 -3.47
C GLN A 87 -0.74 -2.60 -3.24
N ALA A 88 0.19 -2.62 -4.20
CA ALA A 88 1.45 -1.87 -4.13
C ALA A 88 1.21 -0.37 -4.13
N LEU A 89 0.40 0.13 -5.08
CA LEU A 89 0.02 1.54 -5.12
C LEU A 89 -0.71 1.95 -3.85
N ALA A 90 -1.67 1.15 -3.39
CA ALA A 90 -2.38 1.39 -2.14
C ALA A 90 -1.43 1.38 -0.92
N ALA A 91 -0.43 0.50 -0.87
CA ALA A 91 0.54 0.43 0.22
C ALA A 91 1.53 1.61 0.22
N MET A 92 1.87 2.17 -0.95
CA MET A 92 2.74 3.34 -1.05
C MET A 92 2.09 4.63 -0.50
N VAL A 93 0.76 4.71 -0.58
CA VAL A 93 -0.02 5.83 -0.02
C VAL A 93 -0.55 5.49 1.38
N GLY A 94 -0.82 4.21 1.63
CA GLY A 94 -1.57 3.72 2.76
C GLY A 94 -0.94 4.08 4.11
N ARG A 95 -1.81 4.51 5.02
CA ARG A 95 -1.42 4.90 6.37
C ARG A 95 -1.05 3.75 7.31
N GLU A 96 -1.36 2.51 6.92
CA GLU A 96 -1.38 1.36 7.84
C GLU A 96 -0.58 0.15 7.33
N VAL A 97 0.70 0.33 7.02
CA VAL A 97 1.60 -0.83 6.94
C VAL A 97 1.93 -1.38 8.34
N ASP A 98 1.60 -0.63 9.40
CA ASP A 98 1.82 -1.05 10.79
C ASP A 98 1.00 -2.29 11.22
N LYS A 99 -0.15 -2.55 10.57
CA LYS A 99 -0.99 -3.73 10.83
C LYS A 99 -0.51 -5.00 10.11
N PHE A 100 0.42 -4.88 9.17
CA PHE A 100 1.05 -6.01 8.50
C PHE A 100 1.90 -6.85 9.48
N CYS A 101 2.20 -6.34 10.69
CA CYS A 101 3.06 -6.99 11.67
C CYS A 101 2.28 -7.77 12.75
N GLY A 102 1.02 -8.14 12.51
CA GLY A 102 0.29 -9.12 13.33
C GLY A 102 0.13 -8.79 14.83
N ARG A 103 0.24 -7.53 15.26
CA ARG A 103 -0.12 -7.14 16.64
C ARG A 103 -1.34 -6.25 16.62
N SER A 104 -2.43 -6.78 17.19
CA SER A 104 -3.57 -6.00 17.66
C SER A 104 -3.04 -4.88 18.56
N LEU A 105 -3.19 -3.63 18.12
CA LEU A 105 -3.08 -2.48 19.00
C LEU A 105 -4.41 -1.75 18.98
N SER A 106 -5.40 -2.39 19.60
CA SER A 106 -6.63 -1.75 20.05
C SER A 106 -6.44 -0.96 21.36
N ALA A 107 -5.22 -0.56 21.74
CA ALA A 107 -4.97 0.03 23.06
C ALA A 107 -4.26 1.40 23.07
N TYR A 108 -3.92 2.00 21.93
CA TYR A 108 -3.24 3.31 21.90
C TYR A 108 -3.93 4.34 20.98
N CYS A 109 -5.26 4.26 20.90
CA CYS A 109 -6.06 5.33 20.32
C CYS A 109 -6.24 6.44 21.37
N SER A 110 -5.23 7.32 21.53
CA SER A 110 -5.38 8.65 22.16
C SER A 110 -4.19 9.60 21.96
N CYS A 111 -3.04 9.16 21.44
CA CYS A 111 -1.92 10.06 21.19
C CYS A 111 -1.47 9.91 19.73
N ALA A 112 -1.96 10.79 18.87
CA ALA A 112 -1.32 11.03 17.59
C ALA A 112 0.08 11.61 17.87
N GLU A 113 1.10 10.75 17.93
CA GLU A 113 2.48 11.23 17.85
C GLU A 113 2.73 11.77 16.42
N PRO A 114 3.24 12.99 16.27
CA PRO A 114 3.36 13.67 14.97
C PRO A 114 4.47 13.12 14.05
N ASN A 115 5.08 11.97 14.37
CA ASN A 115 6.30 11.48 13.74
C ASN A 115 6.12 10.23 12.84
N GLN A 116 4.90 9.67 12.70
CA GLN A 116 4.62 8.61 11.73
C GLN A 116 4.27 9.18 10.34
N ALA A 117 5.26 9.76 9.66
CA ALA A 117 5.07 10.21 8.30
C ALA A 117 4.97 8.99 7.35
N HIS A 118 3.97 8.94 6.47
CA HIS A 118 3.90 7.95 5.37
C HIS A 118 5.01 8.18 4.36
N TYR A 119 5.29 7.29 3.40
CA TYR A 119 6.33 7.61 2.41
C TYR A 119 5.95 8.80 1.53
N ALA A 120 4.75 8.78 0.95
CA ALA A 120 4.27 9.90 0.14
C ALA A 120 4.19 11.21 0.95
N GLN A 121 3.77 11.13 2.21
CA GLN A 121 3.69 12.29 3.10
C GLN A 121 5.07 12.74 3.63
N ALA A 122 6.01 11.83 3.84
CA ALA A 122 7.38 12.11 4.29
C ALA A 122 8.27 12.67 3.19
N ILE A 123 7.90 12.49 1.92
CA ILE A 123 8.51 13.19 0.80
C ILE A 123 8.11 14.69 0.82
N GLY A 124 7.10 15.07 1.61
CA GLY A 124 6.63 16.46 1.71
C GLY A 124 5.98 16.96 0.43
N ALA A 125 5.61 16.06 -0.48
CA ALA A 125 5.06 16.37 -1.79
C ALA A 125 3.60 15.90 -1.88
N PRO A 126 2.61 16.73 -1.48
CA PRO A 126 1.18 16.38 -1.54
C PRO A 126 0.72 16.05 -2.96
N THR A 127 1.46 16.51 -3.98
CA THR A 127 1.25 16.17 -5.39
C THR A 127 1.53 14.69 -5.68
N ILE A 128 2.57 14.11 -5.08
CA ILE A 128 2.93 12.70 -5.27
C ILE A 128 1.92 11.80 -4.56
N GLU A 129 1.52 12.15 -3.34
CA GLU A 129 0.49 11.42 -2.59
C GLU A 129 -0.85 11.38 -3.36
N TYR A 130 -1.30 12.55 -3.83
CA TYR A 130 -2.52 12.65 -4.63
C TYR A 130 -2.41 11.87 -5.95
N ALA A 131 -1.27 11.94 -6.65
CA ALA A 131 -1.05 11.22 -7.90
C ALA A 131 -1.08 9.70 -7.70
N LEU A 132 -0.33 9.19 -6.72
CA LEU A 132 -0.30 7.77 -6.37
C LEU A 132 -1.69 7.27 -5.98
N GLN A 133 -2.43 8.04 -5.18
CA GLN A 133 -3.79 7.68 -4.77
C GLN A 133 -4.78 7.67 -5.95
N SER A 134 -4.69 8.67 -6.84
CA SER A 134 -5.52 8.73 -8.04
C SER A 134 -5.24 7.52 -8.94
N ASN A 135 -3.99 7.14 -9.09
CA ASN A 135 -3.59 5.99 -9.89
C ASN A 135 -4.05 4.66 -9.26
N ALA A 136 -3.92 4.50 -7.95
CA ALA A 136 -4.46 3.34 -7.23
C ALA A 136 -5.97 3.20 -7.45
N MET A 137 -6.72 4.30 -7.34
CA MET A 137 -8.16 4.33 -7.55
C MET A 137 -8.55 3.97 -8.99
N ARG A 138 -7.87 4.56 -9.99
CA ARG A 138 -8.11 4.26 -11.41
C ARG A 138 -7.82 2.80 -11.73
N LEU A 139 -6.75 2.24 -11.17
CA LEU A 139 -6.39 0.83 -11.35
C LEU A 139 -7.41 -0.10 -10.67
N ALA A 140 -7.87 0.23 -9.47
CA ALA A 140 -8.93 -0.50 -8.81
C ALA A 140 -10.24 -0.50 -9.61
N GLN A 141 -10.55 0.62 -10.26
CA GLN A 141 -11.71 0.76 -11.13
C GLN A 141 -11.56 -0.06 -12.41
N SER A 142 -10.41 -0.02 -13.08
CA SER A 142 -10.16 -0.81 -14.30
C SER A 142 -10.25 -2.31 -14.04
N LYS A 143 -9.89 -2.76 -12.83
CA LYS A 143 -10.05 -4.15 -12.38
C LYS A 143 -11.44 -4.48 -11.81
N ALA A 144 -12.40 -3.56 -11.94
CA ALA A 144 -13.78 -3.70 -11.48
C ALA A 144 -13.91 -4.02 -9.97
N LEU A 145 -12.97 -3.57 -9.13
CA LEU A 145 -13.03 -3.82 -7.67
C LEU A 145 -14.23 -3.14 -6.99
N HIS A 146 -14.75 -2.09 -7.62
CA HIS A 146 -15.95 -1.35 -7.21
C HIS A 146 -17.26 -2.07 -7.52
N ARG A 147 -17.22 -3.16 -8.30
CA ARG A 147 -18.42 -3.89 -8.74
C ARG A 147 -18.59 -5.15 -7.91
N LYS A 148 -19.84 -5.57 -7.75
CA LYS A 148 -20.14 -6.91 -7.23
C LYS A 148 -19.53 -7.95 -8.18
N VAL A 149 -18.80 -8.89 -7.60
CA VAL A 149 -18.22 -10.01 -8.34
C VAL A 149 -19.38 -10.90 -8.83
N PRO A 150 -19.44 -11.26 -10.13
CA PRO A 150 -20.44 -12.20 -10.63
C PRO A 150 -20.30 -13.56 -9.96
N HIS A 151 -21.43 -14.24 -9.70
CA HIS A 151 -21.41 -15.60 -9.13
C HIS A 151 -20.63 -16.62 -10.00
N SER A 152 -20.52 -16.37 -11.31
CA SER A 152 -19.77 -17.21 -12.25
C SER A 152 -18.25 -17.05 -12.18
N ALA A 153 -17.71 -16.11 -11.40
CA ALA A 153 -16.28 -15.81 -11.37
C ALA A 153 -15.43 -16.85 -10.60
N GLY A 154 -16.05 -17.79 -9.89
CA GLY A 154 -15.35 -18.86 -9.16
C GLY A 154 -14.45 -18.39 -8.01
N LEU A 155 -14.60 -17.13 -7.56
CA LEU A 155 -13.80 -16.57 -6.46
C LEU A 155 -14.35 -17.01 -5.11
N SER A 156 -13.44 -17.27 -4.17
CA SER A 156 -13.81 -17.54 -2.78
C SER A 156 -14.45 -16.31 -2.11
N GLN A 157 -15.26 -16.54 -1.09
CA GLN A 157 -15.87 -15.46 -0.30
C GLN A 157 -14.82 -14.51 0.29
N PHE A 158 -13.66 -15.06 0.69
CA PHE A 158 -12.53 -14.29 1.18
C PHE A 158 -11.99 -13.33 0.11
N GLU A 159 -11.77 -13.79 -1.12
CA GLU A 159 -11.29 -12.94 -2.21
C GLU A 159 -12.30 -11.85 -2.60
N ILE A 160 -13.58 -12.17 -2.62
CA ILE A 160 -14.66 -11.20 -2.87
C ILE A 160 -14.62 -10.10 -1.80
N GLN A 161 -14.51 -10.50 -0.54
CA GLN A 161 -14.43 -9.57 0.58
C GLN A 161 -13.17 -8.71 0.48
N GLN A 162 -11.99 -9.30 0.29
CA GLN A 162 -10.73 -8.56 0.15
C GLN A 162 -10.78 -7.52 -0.98
N ARG A 163 -11.38 -7.84 -2.13
CA ARG A 163 -11.55 -6.90 -3.25
C ARG A 163 -12.40 -5.69 -2.86
N SER A 164 -13.54 -5.95 -2.20
CA SER A 164 -14.44 -4.91 -1.71
C SER A 164 -13.73 -4.03 -0.66
N LEU A 165 -13.08 -4.66 0.32
CA LEU A 165 -12.35 -3.97 1.39
C LEU A 165 -11.23 -3.07 0.85
N LEU A 166 -10.46 -3.58 -0.11
CA LEU A 166 -9.38 -2.84 -0.74
C LEU A 166 -9.94 -1.58 -1.44
N PHE A 167 -11.01 -1.76 -2.23
CA PHE A 167 -11.66 -0.64 -2.93
C PHE A 167 -12.18 0.43 -1.98
N TRP A 168 -12.97 0.06 -0.98
CA TRP A 168 -13.56 1.02 -0.04
C TRP A 168 -12.50 1.73 0.82
N SER A 169 -11.42 1.03 1.18
CA SER A 169 -10.29 1.65 1.91
C SER A 169 -9.61 2.72 1.06
N MET A 170 -9.34 2.44 -0.22
CA MET A 170 -8.79 3.45 -1.14
C MET A 170 -9.77 4.60 -1.37
N TYR A 171 -11.08 4.32 -1.43
CA TYR A 171 -12.10 5.34 -1.64
C TYR A 171 -12.14 6.34 -0.48
N VAL A 172 -12.24 5.85 0.76
CA VAL A 172 -12.23 6.70 1.95
C VAL A 172 -10.94 7.54 2.03
N HIS A 173 -9.80 6.93 1.72
CA HIS A 173 -8.53 7.64 1.74
C HIS A 173 -8.43 8.73 0.67
N GLU A 174 -8.94 8.46 -0.54
CA GLU A 174 -9.02 9.46 -1.61
C GLU A 174 -9.90 10.65 -1.20
N LYS A 175 -11.05 10.39 -0.55
CA LYS A 175 -11.92 11.46 -0.03
C LYS A 175 -11.24 12.31 1.02
N HIS A 176 -10.50 11.68 1.92
CA HIS A 176 -9.74 12.40 2.93
C HIS A 176 -8.68 13.30 2.29
N ILE A 177 -7.90 12.78 1.33
CA ILE A 177 -6.88 13.56 0.62
C ILE A 177 -7.52 14.70 -0.19
N ALA A 178 -8.59 14.43 -0.94
CA ALA A 178 -9.30 15.44 -1.74
C ALA A 178 -9.83 16.58 -0.87
N HIS A 179 -10.45 16.23 0.27
CA HIS A 179 -10.98 17.21 1.23
C HIS A 179 -9.87 18.09 1.82
N TRP A 180 -8.76 17.51 2.29
CA TRP A 180 -7.66 18.27 2.88
C TRP A 180 -6.79 19.03 1.87
N SER A 181 -6.66 18.53 0.65
CA SER A 181 -5.85 19.19 -0.39
C SER A 181 -6.61 20.27 -1.17
N GLY A 182 -7.92 20.45 -0.92
CA GLY A 182 -8.79 21.33 -1.69
C GLY A 182 -8.96 20.88 -3.16
N ARG A 183 -8.56 19.64 -3.48
CA ARG A 183 -8.62 19.09 -4.84
C ARG A 183 -9.96 18.40 -5.06
N PRO A 184 -10.51 18.45 -6.29
CA PRO A 184 -11.73 17.71 -6.60
C PRO A 184 -11.46 16.22 -6.48
N SER A 185 -12.38 15.49 -5.84
CA SER A 185 -12.30 14.03 -5.79
C SER A 185 -12.48 13.44 -7.19
N VAL A 186 -11.74 12.36 -7.47
CA VAL A 186 -11.75 11.65 -8.76
C VAL A 186 -13.16 11.13 -9.11
N ARG A 187 -14.04 10.90 -8.14
CA ARG A 187 -15.43 10.47 -8.39
C ARG A 187 -16.38 10.84 -7.26
N ARG A 188 -17.59 11.34 -7.58
CA ARG A 188 -18.72 11.37 -6.65
C ARG A 188 -19.55 10.10 -6.89
N PHE A 189 -19.63 9.21 -5.91
CA PHE A 189 -20.60 8.11 -5.89
C PHE A 189 -21.79 8.51 -5.03
#